data_AF-A0A819ACD5-F1
#
_entry.id   AF-A0A819ACD5-F1
#
_cell.length_a   1.000
_cell.length_b   1.000
_cell.length_c   1.000
_cell.angle_alpha   90.00
_cell.angle_beta   90.00
_cell.angle_gamma   90.00
#
_symmetry.space_group_name_H-M   'P 1'
#
loop_
_entity.id
_entity.type
_entity.pdbx_description
1 polymer ?
#
loop_
_entity_poly.entity_id
_entity_poly.type
_entity_poly.pdbx_seq_one_letter_code
_entity_poly.pdbx_strand_id
1 'polypeptide(L)'
;MTEKLTDKESAPEPKKKSKGDFNEDEKMVAPELRSDFKDAVQWSPYVKTDENGYATVYVTFPDNLTSWRITSRVITEDTKVGQATNTVITRKNLLVRMETPRFLQEGDLVTISTMIHNYLGTEKNVKLKFRAGNTELVGDSVREIKLGSNSEERIDWTIKVNNPFGAAKLYAEALTNEESDAVEMSVPLQPRGLQMMVPTVADFDDLYKNEVKQLYIPGGTDMRSVTMKFTVAPSLASTMLSALDELAGYPYGCVEQTMSRFLPTVVVAGAFKDLNAPISEALQKDLPKMVEAGVNRLYGFQHSDGGWGWWTNDGSNNFMSAYVIYGYKMAKDANYTVKDNVMKRGVNFIKGKVASETDATTKAYMLYVISLVDDKDKDKMKKEIENLLSNAEGT
;
A
#
# COMPACT_ATOMS: atom_id res chain seq x y z
N MET A 1 -92.69 1.36 3.35
CA MET A 1 -92.23 0.76 2.08
C MET A 1 -91.13 1.65 1.54
N THR A 2 -90.16 1.04 0.85
CA THR A 2 -89.06 1.64 0.06
C THR A 2 -87.98 2.39 0.85
N GLU A 3 -86.76 1.83 0.87
CA GLU A 3 -85.52 2.32 0.19
C GLU A 3 -84.56 2.87 1.29
N LYS A 4 -83.23 2.86 1.25
CA LYS A 4 -82.14 2.39 0.36
C LYS A 4 -80.83 2.63 1.14
N LEU A 5 -79.80 1.81 0.86
CA LEU A 5 -78.34 2.11 0.80
C LEU A 5 -77.65 2.64 2.09
N THR A 6 -76.51 2.13 2.54
CA THR A 6 -75.25 1.97 1.77
C THR A 6 -74.31 0.90 2.34
N ASP A 7 -73.63 0.23 1.42
CA ASP A 7 -72.47 -0.66 1.58
C ASP A 7 -71.21 0.02 2.14
N LYS A 8 -70.34 -0.77 2.78
CA LYS A 8 -68.91 -0.77 2.44
C LYS A 8 -68.27 -2.13 2.73
N GLU A 9 -67.81 -2.72 1.63
CA GLU A 9 -67.15 -4.00 1.43
C GLU A 9 -65.72 -3.99 2.01
N SER A 10 -65.33 -5.04 2.74
CA SER A 10 -63.93 -5.33 3.09
C SER A 10 -63.41 -6.50 2.25
N ALA A 11 -62.29 -6.28 1.57
CA ALA A 11 -61.62 -7.24 0.70
C ALA A 11 -60.89 -8.36 1.50
N PRO A 12 -60.63 -9.54 0.89
CA PRO A 12 -60.07 -10.70 1.58
C PRO A 12 -58.55 -10.59 1.80
N GLU A 13 -58.08 -11.09 2.94
CA GLU A 13 -56.68 -11.24 3.29
C GLU A 13 -55.90 -12.16 2.32
N PRO A 14 -54.62 -11.89 2.03
CA PRO A 14 -53.79 -12.73 1.18
C PRO A 14 -53.37 -14.03 1.90
N LYS A 15 -53.59 -15.15 1.21
CA LYS A 15 -53.20 -16.51 1.62
C LYS A 15 -51.71 -16.61 1.96
N LYS A 16 -51.38 -17.03 3.19
CA LYS A 16 -50.05 -17.48 3.60
C LYS A 16 -49.60 -18.64 2.69
N LYS A 17 -48.49 -18.45 1.97
CA LYS A 17 -47.76 -19.53 1.30
C LYS A 17 -47.22 -20.49 2.36
N SER A 18 -47.39 -21.79 2.12
CA SER A 18 -46.99 -22.88 3.01
C SER A 18 -45.49 -22.85 3.31
N LYS A 19 -45.14 -22.95 4.60
CA LYS A 19 -43.82 -23.45 5.02
C LYS A 19 -43.64 -24.84 4.42
N GLY A 20 -42.64 -25.02 3.57
CA GLY A 20 -42.19 -26.35 3.18
C GLY A 20 -41.64 -27.06 4.40
N ASP A 21 -41.92 -28.37 4.52
CA ASP A 21 -41.31 -29.25 5.51
C ASP A 21 -39.78 -29.19 5.37
N PHE A 22 -39.14 -28.61 6.37
CA PHE A 22 -37.70 -28.71 6.57
C PHE A 22 -37.46 -29.96 7.41
N ASN A 23 -36.74 -30.93 6.85
CA ASN A 23 -36.37 -32.15 7.54
C ASN A 23 -35.19 -31.81 8.48
N GLU A 24 -35.45 -31.65 9.78
CA GLU A 24 -34.46 -31.22 10.79
C GLU A 24 -33.35 -32.25 11.06
N ASP A 25 -33.41 -33.45 10.46
CA ASP A 25 -32.55 -34.60 10.81
C ASP A 25 -31.46 -34.98 9.78
N GLU A 26 -31.21 -34.18 8.73
CA GLU A 26 -30.04 -34.45 7.87
C GLU A 26 -28.73 -34.08 8.56
N LYS A 27 -27.91 -35.09 8.86
CA LYS A 27 -26.57 -34.91 9.43
C LYS A 27 -25.68 -34.12 8.46
N MET A 28 -25.43 -32.85 8.79
CA MET A 28 -24.56 -31.97 8.02
C MET A 28 -23.08 -32.37 8.17
N VAL A 29 -22.32 -32.22 7.09
CA VAL A 29 -20.87 -32.44 7.09
C VAL A 29 -20.16 -31.25 7.72
N ALA A 30 -19.20 -31.51 8.61
CA ALA A 30 -18.41 -30.46 9.24
C ALA A 30 -17.45 -29.83 8.20
N PRO A 31 -17.36 -28.49 8.13
CA PRO A 31 -16.48 -27.82 7.20
C PRO A 31 -15.04 -27.81 7.73
N GLU A 32 -14.08 -27.85 6.80
CA GLU A 32 -12.70 -27.44 7.07
C GLU A 32 -12.59 -25.92 6.91
N LEU A 33 -11.96 -25.25 7.88
CA LEU A 33 -11.82 -23.80 7.91
C LEU A 33 -10.64 -23.35 7.05
N ARG A 34 -10.92 -22.48 6.08
CA ARG A 34 -9.95 -21.82 5.22
C ARG A 34 -9.56 -20.45 5.77
N SER A 35 -8.27 -20.24 6.03
CA SER A 35 -7.72 -19.00 6.60
C SER A 35 -6.31 -18.63 6.12
N ASP A 36 -5.57 -19.55 5.49
CA ASP A 36 -4.24 -19.30 4.93
C ASP A 36 -4.34 -18.98 3.43
N PHE A 37 -4.31 -17.69 3.08
CA PHE A 37 -4.37 -17.23 1.70
C PHE A 37 -3.03 -16.64 1.26
N LYS A 38 -2.40 -17.23 0.25
CA LYS A 38 -1.08 -16.81 -0.26
C LYS A 38 -1.11 -16.58 -1.78
N ASP A 39 -0.31 -15.63 -2.25
CA ASP A 39 -0.13 -15.38 -3.68
C ASP A 39 0.92 -16.32 -4.30
N ALA A 40 1.89 -16.76 -3.51
CA ALA A 40 2.92 -17.71 -3.90
C ALA A 40 3.02 -18.84 -2.88
N VAL A 41 2.86 -20.08 -3.35
CA VAL A 41 2.90 -21.26 -2.45
C VAL A 41 4.30 -21.49 -1.92
N GLN A 42 5.30 -21.49 -2.81
CA GLN A 42 6.67 -21.83 -2.46
C GLN A 42 7.66 -21.35 -3.53
N TRP A 43 8.85 -20.95 -3.09
CA TRP A 43 10.00 -20.72 -3.95
C TRP A 43 11.18 -21.56 -3.46
N SER A 44 11.63 -22.50 -4.29
CA SER A 44 12.75 -23.40 -3.98
C SER A 44 13.95 -23.03 -4.88
N PRO A 45 14.84 -22.12 -4.43
CA PRO A 45 15.92 -21.59 -5.27
C PRO A 45 17.01 -22.62 -5.60
N TYR A 46 17.14 -23.66 -4.76
CA TYR A 46 18.14 -24.70 -4.92
C TYR A 46 17.48 -26.07 -4.79
N VAL A 47 17.45 -26.81 -5.89
CA VAL A 47 16.98 -28.18 -5.95
C VAL A 47 17.98 -28.95 -6.79
N LYS A 48 18.65 -29.93 -6.19
CA LYS A 48 19.62 -30.78 -6.88
C LYS A 48 18.91 -32.02 -7.40
N THR A 49 19.09 -32.34 -8.67
CA THR A 49 18.62 -33.60 -9.24
C THR A 49 19.47 -34.77 -8.72
N ASP A 50 18.86 -35.94 -8.65
CA ASP A 50 19.57 -37.19 -8.42
C ASP A 50 20.41 -37.59 -9.65
N GLU A 51 21.08 -38.74 -9.56
CA GLU A 51 21.92 -39.30 -10.63
C GLU A 51 21.13 -39.61 -11.92
N ASN A 52 19.81 -39.75 -11.82
CA ASN A 52 18.91 -40.01 -12.95
C ASN A 52 18.31 -38.72 -13.53
N GLY A 53 18.62 -37.55 -12.98
CA GLY A 53 18.11 -36.25 -13.42
C GLY A 53 16.75 -35.87 -12.83
N TYR A 54 16.25 -36.58 -11.82
CA TYR A 54 14.98 -36.28 -11.17
C TYR A 54 15.16 -35.46 -9.90
N ALA A 55 14.18 -34.60 -9.61
CA ALA A 55 14.09 -33.91 -8.34
C ALA A 55 12.64 -33.85 -7.87
N THR A 56 12.44 -34.04 -6.57
CA THR A 56 11.11 -34.00 -5.94
C THR A 56 11.04 -32.82 -4.99
N VAL A 57 10.00 -32.00 -5.15
CA VAL A 57 9.70 -30.90 -4.23
C VAL A 57 8.30 -31.13 -3.68
N TYR A 58 8.22 -31.31 -2.37
CA TYR A 58 6.95 -31.41 -1.66
C TYR A 58 6.40 -30.01 -1.40
N VAL A 59 5.14 -29.81 -1.76
CA VAL A 59 4.45 -28.53 -1.66
C VAL A 59 3.12 -28.76 -0.94
N THR A 60 2.89 -28.05 0.16
CA THR A 60 1.58 -27.98 0.81
C THR A 60 0.84 -26.78 0.25
N PHE A 61 -0.31 -27.00 -0.39
CA PHE A 61 -1.11 -25.91 -0.93
C PHE A 61 -1.81 -25.14 0.19
N PRO A 62 -1.86 -23.80 0.13
CA PRO A 62 -2.64 -22.99 1.04
C PRO A 62 -4.14 -23.09 0.68
N ASP A 63 -4.98 -22.39 1.44
CA ASP A 63 -6.43 -22.52 1.36
C ASP A 63 -7.06 -21.78 0.15
N ASN A 64 -6.25 -21.20 -0.73
CA ASN A 64 -6.74 -20.64 -1.98
C ASN A 64 -7.28 -21.75 -2.88
N LEU A 65 -8.52 -21.60 -3.35
CA LEU A 65 -9.10 -22.45 -4.38
C LEU A 65 -8.90 -21.78 -5.74
N THR A 66 -7.78 -22.09 -6.38
CA THR A 66 -7.32 -21.40 -7.59
C THR A 66 -6.50 -22.31 -8.49
N SER A 67 -6.07 -21.77 -9.63
CA SER A 67 -5.07 -22.40 -10.50
C SER A 67 -3.68 -21.92 -10.13
N TRP A 68 -2.82 -22.85 -9.74
CA TRP A 68 -1.42 -22.62 -9.40
C TRP A 68 -0.52 -22.90 -10.59
N ARG A 69 0.34 -21.94 -10.92
CA ARG A 69 1.35 -22.09 -11.97
C ARG A 69 2.69 -22.48 -11.36
N ILE A 70 3.16 -23.68 -11.68
CA ILE A 70 4.48 -24.18 -11.32
C ILE A 70 5.44 -23.84 -12.45
N THR A 71 6.51 -23.09 -12.15
CA THR A 71 7.58 -22.78 -13.12
C THR A 71 8.87 -23.40 -12.65
N SER A 72 9.45 -24.27 -13.49
CA SER A 72 10.73 -24.91 -13.22
C SER A 72 11.77 -24.36 -14.18
N ARG A 73 12.93 -23.94 -13.64
CA ARG A 73 14.09 -23.51 -14.41
C ARG A 73 15.28 -24.36 -13.97
N VAL A 74 16.00 -24.91 -14.94
CA VAL A 74 17.10 -25.85 -14.70
C VAL A 74 18.35 -25.33 -15.38
N ILE A 75 19.48 -25.49 -14.70
CA ILE A 75 20.82 -25.30 -15.27
C ILE A 75 21.67 -26.53 -14.92
N THR A 76 22.50 -26.95 -15.86
CA THR A 76 23.44 -28.07 -15.72
C THR A 76 24.84 -27.55 -15.46
N GLU A 77 25.76 -28.42 -14.99
CA GLU A 77 27.15 -28.04 -14.73
C GLU A 77 27.88 -27.57 -15.98
N ASP A 78 27.55 -28.11 -17.15
CA ASP A 78 28.05 -27.66 -18.46
C ASP A 78 27.26 -26.47 -19.04
N THR A 79 26.53 -25.74 -18.19
CA THR A 79 25.84 -24.47 -18.46
C THR A 79 24.65 -24.53 -19.43
N LYS A 80 24.12 -25.71 -19.76
CA LYS A 80 22.85 -25.82 -20.50
C LYS A 80 21.68 -25.44 -19.61
N VAL A 81 20.69 -24.76 -20.20
CA VAL A 81 19.50 -24.26 -19.49
C VAL A 81 18.21 -24.85 -20.06
N GLY A 82 17.18 -24.95 -19.22
CA GLY A 82 15.83 -25.38 -19.61
C GLY A 82 14.75 -24.74 -18.74
N GLN A 83 13.54 -24.62 -19.28
CA GLN A 83 12.36 -24.15 -18.55
C GLN A 83 11.14 -25.00 -18.89
N ALA A 84 10.31 -25.27 -17.88
CA ALA A 84 8.99 -25.86 -18.04
C ALA A 84 7.96 -25.13 -17.17
N THR A 85 6.69 -25.24 -17.57
CA THR A 85 5.57 -24.68 -16.80
C THR A 85 4.41 -25.66 -16.78
N ASN A 86 3.86 -25.90 -15.59
CA ASN A 86 2.71 -26.77 -15.36
C ASN A 86 1.68 -26.05 -14.50
N THR A 87 0.43 -26.54 -14.54
CA THR A 87 -0.68 -25.97 -13.78
C THR A 87 -1.33 -27.04 -12.91
N VAL A 88 -1.66 -26.68 -11.67
CA VAL A 88 -2.42 -27.52 -10.72
C VAL A 88 -3.61 -26.71 -10.21
N ILE A 89 -4.78 -27.33 -10.08
CA ILE A 89 -6.01 -26.66 -9.63
C ILE A 89 -6.39 -27.19 -8.25
N THR A 90 -6.59 -26.29 -7.29
CA THR A 90 -7.22 -26.58 -6.00
C THR A 90 -8.68 -26.13 -6.04
N ARG A 91 -9.62 -27.02 -5.70
CA ARG A 91 -11.06 -26.74 -5.73
C ARG A 91 -11.81 -27.54 -4.67
N LYS A 92 -13.01 -27.06 -4.31
CA LYS A 92 -14.04 -27.77 -3.55
C LYS A 92 -15.33 -27.79 -4.36
N ASN A 93 -16.20 -28.78 -4.17
CA ASN A 93 -17.45 -28.84 -4.92
C ASN A 93 -18.55 -27.98 -4.28
N LEU A 94 -18.45 -27.69 -2.98
CA LEU A 94 -19.13 -26.57 -2.35
C LEU A 94 -18.09 -25.50 -1.94
N LEU A 95 -18.30 -24.25 -2.36
CA LEU A 95 -17.36 -23.15 -2.13
C LEU A 95 -18.05 -21.92 -1.56
N VAL A 96 -17.51 -21.37 -0.48
CA VAL A 96 -17.90 -20.08 0.11
C VAL A 96 -16.83 -19.03 -0.17
N ARG A 97 -17.20 -17.94 -0.83
CA ARG A 97 -16.28 -16.84 -1.13
C ARG A 97 -16.83 -15.53 -0.60
N MET A 98 -16.12 -14.93 0.36
CA MET A 98 -16.45 -13.60 0.87
C MET A 98 -15.73 -12.52 0.04
N GLU A 99 -16.46 -11.46 -0.28
CA GLU A 99 -15.92 -10.25 -0.88
C GLU A 99 -15.78 -9.17 0.20
N THR A 100 -14.55 -8.79 0.51
CA THR A 100 -14.24 -7.82 1.56
C THR A 100 -13.48 -6.62 0.99
N PRO A 101 -13.71 -5.39 1.49
CA PRO A 101 -12.84 -4.27 1.18
C PRO A 101 -11.42 -4.48 1.74
N ARG A 102 -10.46 -3.66 1.30
CA ARG A 102 -9.07 -3.73 1.78
C ARG A 102 -8.91 -3.30 3.24
N PHE A 103 -9.80 -2.44 3.71
CA PHE A 103 -9.91 -1.98 5.08
C PHE A 103 -11.34 -1.54 5.35
N LEU A 104 -11.69 -1.42 6.63
CA LEU A 104 -12.96 -0.88 7.10
C LEU A 104 -12.67 0.32 8.00
N GLN A 105 -13.51 1.35 7.95
CA GLN A 105 -13.35 2.52 8.80
C GLN A 105 -14.38 2.51 9.95
N GLU A 106 -14.02 3.08 11.09
CA GLU A 106 -14.97 3.29 12.17
C GLU A 106 -16.20 4.09 11.72
N GLY A 107 -17.38 3.61 12.11
CA GLY A 107 -18.67 4.18 11.75
C GLY A 107 -19.25 3.65 10.44
N ASP A 108 -18.50 2.82 9.70
CA ASP A 108 -18.98 2.20 8.48
C ASP A 108 -20.15 1.26 8.75
N LEU A 109 -21.14 1.30 7.85
CA LEU A 109 -22.20 0.31 7.71
C LEU A 109 -22.03 -0.33 6.33
N VAL A 110 -21.47 -1.53 6.29
CA VAL A 110 -20.98 -2.16 5.05
C VAL A 110 -21.63 -3.51 4.85
N THR A 111 -21.97 -3.80 3.59
CA THR A 111 -22.44 -5.11 3.17
C THR A 111 -21.26 -5.98 2.72
N ILE A 112 -21.07 -7.11 3.39
CA ILE A 112 -20.15 -8.17 3.01
C ILE A 112 -20.92 -9.19 2.19
N SER A 113 -20.61 -9.27 0.91
CA SER A 113 -21.22 -10.23 -0.01
C SER A 113 -20.49 -11.56 0.07
N THR A 114 -21.26 -12.62 0.28
CA THR A 114 -20.76 -14.00 0.27
C THR A 114 -21.38 -14.74 -0.91
N MET A 115 -20.54 -15.26 -1.80
CA MET A 115 -20.95 -16.12 -2.90
C MET A 115 -20.85 -17.58 -2.45
N ILE A 116 -21.91 -18.35 -2.69
CA ILE A 116 -21.94 -19.78 -2.41
C ILE A 116 -22.14 -20.50 -3.72
N HIS A 117 -21.15 -21.31 -4.11
CA HIS A 117 -21.20 -22.11 -5.33
C HIS A 117 -21.45 -23.57 -4.98
N ASN A 118 -22.37 -24.20 -5.70
CA ASN A 118 -22.62 -25.62 -5.67
C ASN A 118 -22.27 -26.25 -7.03
N TYR A 119 -21.09 -26.86 -7.12
CA TYR A 119 -20.64 -27.65 -8.27
C TYR A 119 -21.06 -29.12 -8.20
N LEU A 120 -21.83 -29.53 -7.17
CA LEU A 120 -22.36 -30.89 -7.07
C LEU A 120 -23.46 -31.11 -8.10
N GLY A 121 -23.66 -32.37 -8.49
CA GLY A 121 -24.68 -32.78 -9.46
C GLY A 121 -26.12 -32.73 -8.94
N THR A 122 -26.35 -32.29 -7.71
CA THR A 122 -27.67 -32.26 -7.06
C THR A 122 -27.94 -30.92 -6.37
N GLU A 123 -29.22 -30.57 -6.26
CA GLU A 123 -29.66 -29.45 -5.42
C GLU A 123 -29.35 -29.75 -3.95
N LYS A 124 -28.92 -28.73 -3.20
CA LYS A 124 -28.61 -28.83 -1.77
C LYS A 124 -29.42 -27.83 -0.95
N ASN A 125 -29.90 -28.28 0.21
CA ASN A 125 -30.31 -27.38 1.28
C ASN A 125 -29.03 -26.91 1.98
N VAL A 126 -28.72 -25.63 1.90
CA VAL A 126 -27.49 -25.06 2.45
C VAL A 126 -27.82 -24.24 3.69
N LYS A 127 -27.23 -24.61 4.82
CA LYS A 127 -27.29 -23.83 6.05
C LYS A 127 -26.07 -22.93 6.13
N LEU A 128 -26.30 -21.63 6.05
CA LEU A 128 -25.30 -20.59 6.08
C LEU A 128 -25.17 -20.01 7.49
N LYS A 129 -23.96 -19.79 7.97
CA LYS A 129 -23.74 -18.96 9.16
C LYS A 129 -22.67 -17.91 8.92
N PHE A 130 -22.84 -16.74 9.51
CA PHE A 130 -21.91 -15.63 9.44
C PHE A 130 -21.61 -15.10 10.84
N ARG A 131 -20.34 -14.78 11.10
CA ARG A 131 -19.92 -14.13 12.36
C ARG A 131 -18.99 -12.97 12.05
N ALA A 132 -19.19 -11.88 12.77
CA ALA A 132 -18.39 -10.67 12.67
C ALA A 132 -17.71 -10.42 14.02
N GLY A 133 -16.40 -10.63 14.09
CA GLY A 133 -15.57 -10.33 15.25
C GLY A 133 -14.99 -8.91 15.18
N ASN A 134 -14.85 -8.25 16.33
CA ASN A 134 -14.40 -6.85 16.45
C ASN A 134 -15.27 -5.82 15.69
N THR A 135 -16.43 -6.27 15.20
CA THR A 135 -17.47 -5.53 14.49
C THR A 135 -18.82 -6.10 14.90
N GLU A 136 -19.91 -5.43 14.54
CA GLU A 136 -21.27 -5.85 14.88
C GLU A 136 -21.99 -6.35 13.63
N LEU A 137 -22.55 -7.56 13.67
CA LEU A 137 -23.44 -8.03 12.62
C LEU A 137 -24.84 -7.42 12.79
N VAL A 138 -25.38 -6.85 11.72
CA VAL A 138 -26.73 -6.30 11.68
C VAL A 138 -27.66 -7.31 11.01
N GLY A 139 -28.58 -7.89 11.78
CA GLY A 139 -29.56 -8.87 11.33
C GLY A 139 -29.19 -10.31 11.70
N ASP A 140 -29.79 -11.26 10.99
CA ASP A 140 -29.62 -12.69 11.29
C ASP A 140 -28.22 -13.19 10.92
N SER A 141 -27.65 -14.02 11.80
CA SER A 141 -26.36 -14.70 11.60
C SER A 141 -26.49 -16.03 10.88
N VAL A 142 -27.71 -16.50 10.64
CA VAL A 142 -27.99 -17.80 10.02
C VAL A 142 -29.02 -17.61 8.91
N ARG A 143 -28.80 -18.26 7.77
CA ARG A 143 -29.77 -18.35 6.68
C ARG A 143 -29.81 -19.77 6.14
N GLU A 144 -30.96 -20.15 5.61
CA GLU A 144 -31.13 -21.43 4.92
C GLU A 144 -31.63 -21.15 3.51
N ILE A 145 -30.95 -21.72 2.52
CA ILE A 145 -31.26 -21.55 1.10
C ILE A 145 -31.31 -22.90 0.40
N LYS A 146 -32.04 -22.95 -0.72
CA LYS A 146 -31.97 -24.07 -1.65
C LYS A 146 -31.09 -23.67 -2.82
N LEU A 147 -29.96 -24.34 -2.96
CA LEU A 147 -28.99 -24.05 -4.00
C LEU A 147 -29.00 -25.16 -5.04
N GLY A 148 -29.43 -24.83 -6.26
CA GLY A 148 -29.51 -25.78 -7.37
C GLY A 148 -28.16 -26.41 -7.72
N SER A 149 -28.19 -27.51 -8.47
CA SER A 149 -26.97 -28.11 -9.01
C SER A 149 -26.27 -27.16 -9.98
N ASN A 150 -24.93 -27.11 -9.93
CA ASN A 150 -24.09 -26.26 -10.79
C ASN A 150 -24.53 -24.80 -10.81
N SER A 151 -24.96 -24.28 -9.65
CA SER A 151 -25.46 -22.92 -9.51
C SER A 151 -24.74 -22.17 -8.38
N GLU A 152 -24.94 -20.87 -8.34
CA GLU A 152 -24.40 -20.00 -7.30
C GLU A 152 -25.47 -19.04 -6.79
N GLU A 153 -25.35 -18.68 -5.53
CA GLU A 153 -26.21 -17.68 -4.91
C GLU A 153 -25.38 -16.68 -4.09
N ARG A 154 -25.79 -15.42 -4.15
CA ARG A 154 -25.19 -14.32 -3.40
C ARG A 154 -25.99 -14.06 -2.14
N ILE A 155 -25.31 -14.04 -1.01
CA ILE A 155 -25.90 -13.73 0.30
C ILE A 155 -25.15 -12.55 0.93
N ASP A 156 -25.91 -11.53 1.29
CA ASP A 156 -25.40 -10.28 1.81
C ASP A 156 -25.58 -10.18 3.33
N TRP A 157 -24.48 -9.89 4.02
CA TRP A 157 -24.41 -9.66 5.47
C TRP A 157 -24.03 -8.21 5.74
N THR A 158 -24.84 -7.50 6.50
CA THR A 158 -24.51 -6.10 6.84
C THR A 158 -23.78 -6.06 8.16
N ILE A 159 -22.59 -5.47 8.20
CA ILE A 159 -21.83 -5.25 9.42
C ILE A 159 -21.72 -3.76 9.73
N LYS A 160 -21.64 -3.44 11.02
CA LYS A 160 -21.36 -2.10 11.53
C LYS A 160 -20.01 -2.10 12.24
N VAL A 161 -19.18 -1.11 11.93
CA VAL A 161 -17.83 -0.98 12.47
C VAL A 161 -17.84 0.01 13.62
N ASN A 162 -17.68 -0.49 14.85
CA ASN A 162 -17.75 0.33 16.06
C ASN A 162 -16.37 0.57 16.72
N ASN A 163 -15.32 -0.10 16.22
CA ASN A 163 -13.97 -0.05 16.78
C ASN A 163 -13.01 0.61 15.79
N PRO A 164 -12.11 1.50 16.27
CA PRO A 164 -11.17 2.21 15.40
C PRO A 164 -9.87 1.46 15.10
N PHE A 165 -9.61 0.31 15.72
CA PHE A 165 -8.33 -0.41 15.61
C PHE A 165 -8.47 -1.93 15.58
N GLY A 166 -7.37 -2.58 15.20
CA GLY A 166 -7.27 -4.03 15.06
C GLY A 166 -7.76 -4.49 13.68
N ALA A 167 -8.36 -5.67 13.63
CA ALA A 167 -8.95 -6.22 12.42
C ALA A 167 -10.33 -6.79 12.70
N ALA A 168 -11.25 -6.63 11.75
CA ALA A 168 -12.51 -7.35 11.71
C ALA A 168 -12.22 -8.81 11.35
N LYS A 169 -12.65 -9.75 12.19
CA LYS A 169 -12.58 -11.18 11.87
C LYS A 169 -13.91 -11.63 11.31
N LEU A 170 -13.99 -11.77 9.99
CA LEU A 170 -15.21 -12.13 9.29
C LEU A 170 -15.18 -13.62 8.99
N TYR A 171 -16.20 -14.34 9.43
CA TYR A 171 -16.33 -15.78 9.24
C TYR A 171 -17.63 -16.09 8.50
N ALA A 172 -17.55 -16.89 7.45
CA ALA A 172 -18.72 -17.43 6.76
C ALA A 172 -18.58 -18.95 6.60
N GLU A 173 -19.68 -19.68 6.84
CA GLU A 173 -19.78 -21.12 6.61
C GLU A 173 -21.01 -21.46 5.78
N ALA A 174 -20.89 -22.49 4.95
CA ALA A 174 -21.98 -23.15 4.26
C ALA A 174 -21.93 -24.65 4.53
N LEU A 175 -23.01 -25.16 5.12
CA LEU A 175 -23.14 -26.56 5.52
C LEU A 175 -24.14 -27.27 4.63
N THR A 176 -23.77 -28.45 4.12
CA THR A 176 -24.70 -29.39 3.45
C THR A 176 -24.53 -30.80 3.98
N ASN A 177 -25.36 -31.72 3.49
CA ASN A 177 -25.30 -33.14 3.82
C ASN A 177 -24.16 -33.92 3.11
N GLU A 178 -23.39 -33.29 2.21
CA GLU A 178 -22.35 -33.96 1.42
C GLU A 178 -20.97 -33.28 1.50
N GLU A 179 -20.88 -32.00 1.12
CA GLU A 179 -19.67 -31.19 1.27
C GLU A 179 -20.00 -29.87 1.95
N SER A 180 -19.06 -29.36 2.75
CA SER A 180 -19.22 -28.10 3.46
C SER A 180 -17.95 -27.26 3.37
N ASP A 181 -18.10 -25.95 3.47
CA ASP A 181 -16.97 -25.02 3.39
C ASP A 181 -17.11 -23.88 4.40
N ALA A 182 -15.99 -23.45 4.95
CA ALA A 182 -15.91 -22.31 5.86
C ALA A 182 -14.68 -21.47 5.54
N VAL A 183 -14.81 -20.16 5.66
CA VAL A 183 -13.75 -19.20 5.40
C VAL A 183 -13.71 -18.14 6.50
N GLU A 184 -12.52 -17.81 6.97
CA GLU A 184 -12.25 -16.67 7.85
C GLU A 184 -11.32 -15.68 7.15
N MET A 185 -11.66 -14.40 7.21
CA MET A 185 -10.84 -13.31 6.70
C MET A 185 -10.63 -12.25 7.78
N SER A 186 -9.43 -11.67 7.78
CA SER A 186 -9.05 -10.58 8.68
C SER A 186 -8.95 -9.28 7.88
N VAL A 187 -9.83 -8.31 8.18
CA VAL A 187 -9.89 -7.02 7.47
C VAL A 187 -9.43 -5.90 8.41
N PRO A 188 -8.36 -5.14 8.09
CA PRO A 188 -7.87 -4.06 8.95
C PRO A 188 -8.94 -3.00 9.24
N LEU A 189 -9.02 -2.55 10.50
CA LEU A 189 -9.85 -1.42 10.89
C LEU A 189 -9.02 -0.13 10.94
N GLN A 190 -9.63 0.97 10.52
CA GLN A 190 -9.04 2.30 10.55
C GLN A 190 -9.90 3.27 11.37
N PRO A 191 -9.28 4.18 12.16
CA PRO A 191 -10.01 5.22 12.84
C PRO A 191 -10.62 6.19 11.84
N ARG A 192 -11.76 6.79 12.20
CA ARG A 192 -12.36 7.86 11.42
C ARG A 192 -11.72 9.19 11.77
N GLY A 193 -11.14 9.87 10.78
CA GLY A 193 -10.65 11.24 10.94
C GLY A 193 -9.35 11.51 10.20
N LEU A 194 -8.77 12.68 10.46
CA LEU A 194 -7.43 13.03 9.99
C LEU A 194 -6.41 12.66 11.06
N GLN A 195 -5.36 11.94 10.67
CA GLN A 195 -4.26 11.65 11.57
C GLN A 195 -3.52 12.94 11.91
N MET A 196 -3.46 13.25 13.20
CA MET A 196 -2.73 14.41 13.72
C MET A 196 -1.55 13.92 14.55
N MET A 197 -0.37 14.47 14.30
CA MET A 197 0.82 14.24 15.12
C MET A 197 1.18 15.52 15.85
N VAL A 198 1.22 15.48 17.17
CA VAL A 198 1.63 16.61 18.03
C VAL A 198 2.99 16.27 18.63
N PRO A 199 4.10 16.67 17.98
CA PRO A 199 5.43 16.37 18.51
C PRO A 199 5.72 17.25 19.73
N THR A 200 6.39 16.68 20.72
CA THR A 200 6.96 17.42 21.84
C THR A 200 8.39 16.96 22.03
N VAL A 201 9.30 17.92 22.07
CA VAL A 201 10.74 17.68 22.24
C VAL A 201 11.19 18.34 23.53
N ALA A 202 12.04 17.65 24.26
CA ALA A 202 12.77 18.15 25.41
C ALA A 202 14.24 17.75 25.26
N ASP A 203 15.14 18.65 25.64
CA ASP A 203 16.57 18.41 25.69
C ASP A 203 17.04 18.49 27.14
N PHE A 204 17.80 17.49 27.54
CA PHE A 204 18.32 17.33 28.91
C PHE A 204 19.84 17.39 28.84
N ASP A 205 20.36 18.61 28.85
CA ASP A 205 21.77 18.95 28.92
C ASP A 205 22.35 18.84 30.35
N ASP A 206 21.47 18.69 31.36
CA ASP A 206 21.80 18.53 32.77
C ASP A 206 21.06 17.33 33.37
N LEU A 207 21.79 16.48 34.08
CA LEU A 207 21.29 15.26 34.75
C LEU A 207 20.23 15.56 35.83
N TYR A 208 20.16 16.80 36.33
CA TYR A 208 19.21 17.19 37.38
C TYR A 208 18.04 18.04 36.86
N LYS A 209 18.00 18.31 35.54
CA LYS A 209 16.93 19.07 34.92
C LYS A 209 15.64 18.26 34.92
N ASN A 210 14.59 18.83 35.52
CA ASN A 210 13.24 18.29 35.45
C ASN A 210 12.38 19.21 34.59
N GLU A 211 11.64 18.64 33.65
CA GLU A 211 10.71 19.39 32.80
C GLU A 211 9.35 18.69 32.73
N VAL A 212 8.29 19.47 32.87
CA VAL A 212 6.91 18.99 32.71
C VAL A 212 6.37 19.51 31.38
N LYS A 213 5.97 18.61 30.49
CA LYS A 213 5.34 18.94 29.22
C LYS A 213 3.86 18.59 29.26
N GLN A 214 3.02 19.51 28.82
CA GLN A 214 1.60 19.27 28.62
C GLN A 214 1.35 18.90 27.17
N LEU A 215 0.73 17.74 26.93
CA LEU A 215 0.34 17.28 25.60
C LEU A 215 -1.13 17.64 25.37
N TYR A 216 -1.40 18.44 24.34
CA TYR A 216 -2.76 18.81 23.97
C TYR A 216 -3.31 17.84 22.93
N ILE A 217 -4.38 17.13 23.30
CA ILE A 217 -5.15 16.31 22.37
C ILE A 217 -6.29 17.18 21.80
N PRO A 218 -6.38 17.34 20.47
CA PRO A 218 -7.46 18.12 19.86
C PRO A 218 -8.84 17.65 20.31
N GLY A 219 -9.74 18.60 20.57
CA GLY A 219 -11.13 18.29 20.89
C GLY A 219 -11.81 17.50 19.76
N GLY A 220 -12.65 16.52 20.13
CA GLY A 220 -13.32 15.64 19.17
C GLY A 220 -12.49 14.42 18.72
N THR A 221 -11.27 14.25 19.24
CA THR A 221 -10.47 13.04 19.02
C THR A 221 -11.10 11.85 19.74
N ASP A 222 -11.26 10.72 19.05
CA ASP A 222 -11.57 9.46 19.73
C ASP A 222 -10.34 8.99 20.52
N MET A 223 -10.45 8.99 21.85
CA MET A 223 -9.37 8.58 22.75
C MET A 223 -8.88 7.15 22.50
N ARG A 224 -9.70 6.27 21.91
CA ARG A 224 -9.30 4.91 21.51
C ARG A 224 -8.32 4.90 20.33
N SER A 225 -8.25 6.00 19.58
CA SER A 225 -7.32 6.17 18.44
C SER A 225 -6.00 6.85 18.83
N VAL A 226 -5.90 7.39 20.06
CA VAL A 226 -4.72 8.14 20.51
C VAL A 226 -3.59 7.17 20.86
N THR A 227 -2.44 7.35 20.22
CA THR A 227 -1.21 6.63 20.54
C THR A 227 -0.13 7.61 20.98
N MET A 228 0.61 7.27 22.04
CA MET A 228 1.78 8.03 22.48
C MET A 228 3.04 7.19 22.25
N LYS A 229 3.98 7.73 21.48
CA LYS A 229 5.31 7.16 21.30
C LYS A 229 6.30 8.03 22.07
N PHE A 230 6.95 7.46 23.08
CA PHE A 230 8.02 8.12 23.82
C PHE A 230 9.37 7.57 23.36
N THR A 231 10.29 8.44 22.99
CA THR A 231 11.63 8.06 22.52
C THR A 231 12.66 8.89 23.27
N VAL A 232 13.67 8.21 23.83
CA VAL A 232 14.83 8.84 24.47
C VAL A 232 16.05 8.48 23.66
N ALA A 233 16.85 9.49 23.33
CA ALA A 233 18.07 9.31 22.57
C ALA A 233 19.20 10.10 23.24
N PRO A 234 20.44 9.58 23.23
CA PRO A 234 21.58 10.24 23.89
C PRO A 234 22.04 11.51 23.17
N SER A 235 21.51 11.80 21.98
CA SER A 235 21.80 13.01 21.21
C SER A 235 20.68 13.37 20.23
N LEU A 236 20.62 14.65 19.83
CA LEU A 236 19.73 15.08 18.74
C LEU A 236 20.02 14.33 17.43
N ALA A 237 21.30 14.07 17.15
CA ALA A 237 21.72 13.31 15.98
C ALA A 237 21.03 11.93 15.95
N SER A 238 21.07 11.15 17.03
CA SER A 238 20.38 9.84 17.08
C SER A 238 18.86 9.93 16.81
N THR A 239 18.19 11.00 17.27
CA THR A 239 16.77 11.22 16.96
C THR A 239 16.55 11.53 15.48
N MET A 240 17.38 12.38 14.88
CA MET A 240 17.33 12.67 13.44
C MET A 240 17.55 11.41 12.60
N LEU A 241 18.47 10.54 13.02
CA LEU A 241 18.76 9.28 12.33
C LEU A 241 17.55 8.34 12.32
N SER A 242 16.75 8.30 13.39
CA SER A 242 15.50 7.52 13.40
C SER A 242 14.41 8.06 12.46
N ALA A 243 14.42 9.37 12.20
CA ALA A 243 13.51 9.98 11.23
C ALA A 243 13.91 9.71 9.78
N LEU A 244 15.16 9.28 9.53
CA LEU A 244 15.63 8.93 8.19
C LEU A 244 14.86 7.74 7.59
N ASP A 245 14.44 6.78 8.44
CA ASP A 245 13.62 5.64 8.00
C ASP A 245 12.26 6.07 7.42
N GLU A 246 11.63 7.10 7.99
CA GLU A 246 10.35 7.65 7.51
C GLU A 246 10.51 8.52 6.24
N LEU A 247 11.69 9.12 6.11
CA LEU A 247 12.00 10.07 5.07
C LEU A 247 12.29 9.36 3.73
N ALA A 248 12.93 8.20 3.78
CA ALA A 248 13.22 7.38 2.61
C ALA A 248 11.97 6.64 2.10
N GLY A 249 11.85 6.52 0.78
CA GLY A 249 10.75 5.77 0.18
C GLY A 249 10.82 5.71 -1.34
N TYR A 250 10.00 4.84 -1.93
CA TYR A 250 9.92 4.77 -3.38
C TYR A 250 9.27 6.03 -3.96
N PRO A 251 9.87 6.65 -4.98
CA PRO A 251 9.29 7.81 -5.64
C PRO A 251 8.14 7.39 -6.56
N TYR A 252 7.02 8.08 -6.43
CA TYR A 252 5.86 7.92 -7.30
C TYR A 252 5.43 9.28 -7.87
N GLY A 253 4.68 9.26 -8.96
CA GLY A 253 4.06 10.46 -9.50
C GLY A 253 5.02 11.34 -10.31
N CYS A 254 4.82 12.65 -10.25
CA CYS A 254 5.38 13.65 -11.17
C CYS A 254 6.83 13.99 -10.84
N VAL A 255 7.44 14.97 -11.52
CA VAL A 255 8.84 15.34 -11.28
C VAL A 255 9.03 15.83 -9.84
N GLU A 256 8.15 16.72 -9.37
CA GLU A 256 8.19 17.26 -8.01
C GLU A 256 7.96 16.16 -6.96
N GLN A 257 6.91 15.35 -7.10
CA GLN A 257 6.66 14.21 -6.20
C GLN A 257 7.82 13.19 -6.19
N THR A 258 8.44 12.94 -7.35
CA THR A 258 9.63 12.10 -7.48
C THR A 258 10.80 12.71 -6.72
N MET A 259 11.05 14.01 -6.89
CA MET A 259 12.12 14.74 -6.18
C MET A 259 11.90 14.81 -4.67
N SER A 260 10.66 15.05 -4.23
CA SER A 260 10.25 15.12 -2.82
C SER A 260 10.50 13.82 -2.06
N ARG A 261 10.65 12.70 -2.77
CA ARG A 261 11.09 11.42 -2.18
C ARG A 261 12.55 11.08 -2.47
N PHE A 262 13.01 11.37 -3.68
CA PHE A 262 14.37 11.08 -4.14
C PHE A 262 15.43 11.85 -3.36
N LEU A 263 15.33 13.18 -3.26
CA LEU A 263 16.35 13.99 -2.61
C LEU A 263 16.53 13.61 -1.13
N PRO A 264 15.46 13.47 -0.32
CA PRO A 264 15.63 13.02 1.05
C PRO A 264 16.22 11.61 1.15
N THR A 265 15.84 10.69 0.26
CA THR A 265 16.41 9.32 0.21
C THR A 265 17.92 9.35 -0.08
N VAL A 266 18.37 10.24 -0.97
CA VAL A 266 19.81 10.43 -1.25
C VAL A 266 20.55 11.01 -0.05
N VAL A 267 19.95 11.96 0.67
CA VAL A 267 20.52 12.51 1.91
C VAL A 267 20.66 11.42 2.97
N VAL A 268 19.65 10.56 3.12
CA VAL A 268 19.70 9.38 4.00
C VAL A 268 20.87 8.46 3.61
N ALA A 269 21.05 8.21 2.32
CA ALA A 269 22.15 7.38 1.83
C ALA A 269 23.54 7.99 2.08
N GLY A 270 23.67 9.31 1.89
CA GLY A 270 24.89 10.04 2.25
C GLY A 270 25.18 9.98 3.75
N ALA A 271 24.18 10.24 4.60
CA ALA A 271 24.33 10.17 6.05
C ALA A 271 24.67 8.76 6.54
N PHE A 272 24.06 7.72 5.96
CA PHE A 272 24.40 6.32 6.24
C PHE A 272 25.86 6.03 5.93
N LYS A 273 26.33 6.47 4.76
CA LYS A 273 27.71 6.28 4.31
C LYS A 273 28.72 7.03 5.17
N ASP A 274 28.49 8.32 5.41
CA ASP A 274 29.50 9.21 5.98
C ASP A 274 29.52 9.18 7.51
N LEU A 275 28.38 8.87 8.13
CA LEU A 275 28.20 8.90 9.59
C LEU A 275 27.89 7.52 10.20
N ASN A 276 27.84 6.46 9.39
CA ASN A 276 27.41 5.12 9.81
C ASN A 276 26.07 5.15 10.57
N ALA A 277 25.11 5.91 10.04
CA ALA A 277 23.81 6.09 10.68
C ALA A 277 23.11 4.75 10.95
N PRO A 278 22.48 4.54 12.11
CA PRO A 278 21.70 3.35 12.37
C PRO A 278 20.37 3.44 11.61
N ILE A 279 20.33 2.89 10.40
CA ILE A 279 19.09 2.66 9.63
C ILE A 279 18.72 1.18 9.66
N SER A 280 17.43 0.87 9.54
CA SER A 280 16.93 -0.52 9.59
C SER A 280 17.57 -1.40 8.51
N GLU A 281 17.77 -2.70 8.79
CA GLU A 281 18.32 -3.65 7.81
C GLU A 281 17.49 -3.70 6.51
N ALA A 282 16.17 -3.60 6.66
CA ALA A 282 15.25 -3.50 5.53
C ALA A 282 15.54 -2.27 4.67
N LEU A 283 15.74 -1.10 5.29
CA LEU A 283 16.10 0.11 4.57
C LEU A 283 17.47 0.00 3.92
N GLN A 284 18.50 -0.49 4.62
CA GLN A 284 19.85 -0.67 4.04
C GLN A 284 19.81 -1.47 2.74
N LYS A 285 19.00 -2.53 2.71
CA LYS A 285 18.84 -3.40 1.55
C LYS A 285 18.14 -2.72 0.37
N ASP A 286 17.15 -1.88 0.63
CA ASP A 286 16.33 -1.28 -0.41
C ASP A 286 16.75 0.14 -0.80
N LEU A 287 17.53 0.83 0.05
CA LEU A 287 17.98 2.19 -0.16
C LEU A 287 18.69 2.39 -1.52
N PRO A 288 19.60 1.50 -1.97
CA PRO A 288 20.20 1.64 -3.29
C PRO A 288 19.18 1.56 -4.43
N LYS A 289 18.16 0.69 -4.30
CA LYS A 289 17.10 0.53 -5.30
C LYS A 289 16.17 1.75 -5.33
N MET A 290 15.88 2.34 -4.17
CA MET A 290 15.06 3.55 -4.08
C MET A 290 15.75 4.73 -4.76
N VAL A 291 17.05 4.92 -4.51
CA VAL A 291 17.86 5.96 -5.18
C VAL A 291 17.92 5.71 -6.68
N GLU A 292 18.22 4.48 -7.11
CA GLU A 292 18.28 4.12 -8.53
C GLU A 292 16.92 4.32 -9.25
N ALA A 293 15.82 3.95 -8.60
CA ALA A 293 14.47 4.16 -9.12
C ALA A 293 14.17 5.66 -9.32
N GLY A 294 14.56 6.51 -8.36
CA GLY A 294 14.43 7.96 -8.48
C GLY A 294 15.27 8.53 -9.63
N VAL A 295 16.53 8.12 -9.72
CA VAL A 295 17.43 8.52 -10.81
C VAL A 295 16.86 8.16 -12.18
N ASN A 296 16.45 6.90 -12.35
CA ASN A 296 15.91 6.39 -13.61
C ASN A 296 14.58 7.05 -14.00
N ARG A 297 13.72 7.32 -13.01
CA ARG A 297 12.45 8.03 -13.25
C ARG A 297 12.69 9.45 -13.75
N LEU A 298 13.61 10.17 -13.12
CA LEU A 298 13.99 11.52 -13.55
C LEU A 298 14.65 11.54 -14.94
N TYR A 299 15.35 10.47 -15.35
CA TYR A 299 15.81 10.35 -16.75
C TYR A 299 14.66 10.33 -17.74
N GLY A 300 13.57 9.62 -17.41
CA GLY A 300 12.38 9.55 -18.25
C GLY A 300 11.62 10.88 -18.36
N PHE A 301 11.90 11.84 -17.48
CA PHE A 301 11.26 13.15 -17.44
C PHE A 301 12.11 14.28 -18.01
N GLN A 302 13.34 14.00 -18.45
CA GLN A 302 14.17 15.05 -19.06
C GLN A 302 13.65 15.35 -20.47
N HIS A 303 13.31 16.61 -20.73
CA HIS A 303 12.86 17.05 -22.04
C HIS A 303 14.00 17.12 -23.06
N SER A 304 13.66 17.32 -24.33
CA SER A 304 14.63 17.40 -25.43
C SER A 304 15.59 18.59 -25.30
N ASP A 305 15.16 19.70 -24.71
CA ASP A 305 15.99 20.87 -24.39
C ASP A 305 16.96 20.66 -23.22
N GLY A 306 16.85 19.52 -22.52
CA GLY A 306 17.69 19.15 -21.39
C GLY A 306 17.14 19.55 -20.01
N GLY A 307 16.05 20.31 -19.96
CA GLY A 307 15.40 20.71 -18.72
C GLY A 307 14.37 19.68 -18.22
N TRP A 308 13.76 20.01 -17.09
CA TRP A 308 12.64 19.30 -16.48
C TRP A 308 11.50 20.28 -16.18
N GLY A 309 10.27 19.84 -16.39
CA GLY A 309 9.07 20.54 -15.95
C GLY A 309 8.60 20.07 -14.58
N TRP A 310 7.37 20.42 -14.24
CA TRP A 310 6.66 19.87 -13.08
C TRP A 310 6.12 18.48 -13.39
N TRP A 311 5.78 18.22 -14.66
CA TRP A 311 5.21 16.99 -15.18
C TRP A 311 6.12 16.41 -16.28
N THR A 312 5.66 15.36 -16.96
CA THR A 312 6.42 14.72 -18.05
C THR A 312 6.18 15.38 -19.41
N ASN A 313 5.02 16.01 -19.59
CA ASN A 313 4.56 16.52 -20.88
C ASN A 313 4.39 18.05 -20.89
N ASP A 314 4.89 18.73 -19.86
CA ASP A 314 4.86 20.19 -19.79
C ASP A 314 6.16 20.80 -20.32
N GLY A 315 6.26 22.13 -20.29
CA GLY A 315 7.50 22.82 -20.64
C GLY A 315 8.53 22.72 -19.53
N SER A 316 9.81 22.81 -19.89
CA SER A 316 10.89 22.88 -18.92
C SER A 316 10.76 24.12 -18.03
N ASN A 317 10.92 23.93 -16.73
CA ASN A 317 10.86 24.97 -15.71
C ASN A 317 12.24 25.16 -15.09
N ASN A 318 12.65 26.43 -14.90
CA ASN A 318 13.99 26.78 -14.44
C ASN A 318 14.30 26.26 -13.03
N PHE A 319 13.38 26.45 -12.08
CA PHE A 319 13.50 25.96 -10.72
C PHE A 319 13.55 24.43 -10.66
N MET A 320 12.59 23.76 -11.32
CA MET A 320 12.55 22.29 -11.33
C MET A 320 13.80 21.68 -11.94
N SER A 321 14.31 22.29 -13.02
CA SER A 321 15.55 21.84 -13.64
C SER A 321 16.75 21.96 -12.68
N ALA A 322 16.88 23.09 -11.98
CA ALA A 322 17.91 23.27 -10.96
C ALA A 322 17.74 22.27 -9.80
N TYR A 323 16.51 22.02 -9.37
CA TYR A 323 16.20 21.10 -8.28
C TYR A 323 16.61 19.65 -8.61
N VAL A 324 16.32 19.19 -9.83
CA VAL A 324 16.74 17.86 -10.30
C VAL A 324 18.26 17.74 -10.40
N ILE A 325 18.93 18.78 -10.91
CA ILE A 325 20.41 18.81 -11.01
C ILE A 325 21.05 18.76 -9.63
N TYR A 326 20.48 19.47 -8.65
CA TYR A 326 20.90 19.40 -7.26
C TYR A 326 20.77 17.97 -6.69
N GLY A 327 19.61 17.33 -6.90
CA GLY A 327 19.41 15.93 -6.49
C GLY A 327 20.42 14.97 -7.11
N TYR A 328 20.73 15.14 -8.40
CA TYR A 328 21.78 14.35 -9.07
C TYR A 328 23.18 14.60 -8.54
N LYS A 329 23.51 15.84 -8.17
CA LYS A 329 24.78 16.15 -7.51
C LYS A 329 24.88 15.44 -6.16
N MET A 330 23.85 15.52 -5.34
CA MET A 330 23.78 14.82 -4.05
C MET A 330 23.92 13.30 -4.24
N ALA A 331 23.28 12.74 -5.29
CA ALA A 331 23.38 11.31 -5.58
C ALA A 331 24.81 10.90 -5.96
N LYS A 332 25.48 11.69 -6.79
CA LYS A 332 26.89 11.47 -7.13
C LYS A 332 27.80 11.55 -5.89
N ASP A 333 27.59 12.50 -5.00
CA ASP A 333 28.36 12.63 -3.75
C ASP A 333 28.17 11.44 -2.81
N ALA A 334 26.96 10.86 -2.81
CA ALA A 334 26.65 9.62 -2.13
C ALA A 334 27.11 8.35 -2.90
N ASN A 335 27.99 8.47 -3.91
CA ASN A 335 28.53 7.39 -4.76
C ASN A 335 27.50 6.66 -5.65
N TYR A 336 26.34 7.27 -5.93
CA TYR A 336 25.40 6.73 -6.91
C TYR A 336 25.75 7.18 -8.32
N THR A 337 25.53 6.27 -9.28
CA THR A 337 25.82 6.55 -10.68
C THR A 337 24.74 7.45 -11.26
N VAL A 338 25.16 8.61 -11.79
CA VAL A 338 24.30 9.46 -12.62
C VAL A 338 24.95 9.65 -13.99
N LYS A 339 24.22 9.34 -15.06
CA LYS A 339 24.69 9.46 -16.45
C LYS A 339 25.14 10.88 -16.78
N ASP A 340 26.39 11.01 -17.21
CA ASP A 340 27.00 12.32 -17.47
C ASP A 340 26.31 13.12 -18.58
N ASN A 341 25.75 12.45 -19.59
CA ASN A 341 25.04 13.13 -20.67
C ASN A 341 23.76 13.81 -20.16
N VAL A 342 23.00 13.16 -19.28
CA VAL A 342 21.81 13.73 -18.65
C VAL A 342 22.20 14.96 -17.82
N MET A 343 23.21 14.81 -16.97
CA MET A 343 23.70 15.89 -16.11
C MET A 343 24.16 17.09 -16.94
N LYS A 344 25.00 16.87 -17.97
CA LYS A 344 25.51 17.93 -18.85
C LYS A 344 24.39 18.68 -19.57
N ARG A 345 23.38 17.97 -20.08
CA ARG A 345 22.22 18.59 -20.74
C ARG A 345 21.42 19.47 -19.77
N GLY A 346 21.19 18.99 -18.56
CA GLY A 346 20.53 19.77 -17.50
C GLY A 346 21.30 21.03 -17.13
N VAL A 347 22.60 20.89 -16.86
CA VAL A 347 23.47 22.02 -16.51
C VAL A 347 23.50 23.06 -17.63
N ASN A 348 23.60 22.62 -18.89
CA ASN A 348 23.54 23.52 -20.05
C ASN A 348 22.20 24.26 -20.16
N PHE A 349 21.07 23.60 -19.87
CA PHE A 349 19.76 24.23 -19.85
C PHE A 349 19.71 25.36 -18.82
N ILE A 350 20.06 25.11 -17.54
CA ILE A 350 19.98 26.15 -16.50
C ILE A 350 20.99 27.29 -16.74
N LYS A 351 22.20 26.99 -17.26
CA LYS A 351 23.19 28.02 -17.63
C LYS A 351 22.70 28.91 -18.77
N GLY A 352 21.92 28.35 -19.71
CA GLY A 352 21.29 29.10 -20.79
C GLY A 352 20.13 30.00 -20.33
N LYS A 353 19.53 29.71 -19.17
CA LYS A 353 18.33 30.42 -18.65
C LYS A 353 18.62 31.41 -17.53
N VAL A 354 19.71 31.23 -16.78
CA VAL A 354 20.00 32.00 -15.55
C VAL A 354 20.08 33.52 -15.76
N ALA A 355 20.63 33.97 -16.89
CA ALA A 355 20.75 35.40 -17.18
C ALA A 355 19.39 36.08 -17.44
N SER A 356 18.43 35.32 -18.00
CA SER A 356 17.07 35.78 -18.32
C SER A 356 16.04 35.52 -17.21
N GLU A 357 16.43 34.85 -16.12
CA GLU A 357 15.54 34.58 -14.99
C GLU A 357 15.29 35.89 -14.22
N THR A 358 14.02 36.20 -13.98
CA THR A 358 13.59 37.43 -13.30
C THR A 358 13.24 37.17 -11.84
N ASP A 359 12.82 35.95 -11.49
CA ASP A 359 12.56 35.59 -10.10
C ASP A 359 13.88 35.44 -9.33
N ALA A 360 14.12 36.34 -8.37
CA ALA A 360 15.38 36.40 -7.64
C ALA A 360 15.68 35.11 -6.87
N THR A 361 14.66 34.46 -6.30
CA THR A 361 14.80 33.21 -5.53
C THR A 361 15.23 32.07 -6.45
N THR A 362 14.55 31.89 -7.58
CA THR A 362 14.88 30.88 -8.60
C THR A 362 16.25 31.15 -9.17
N LYS A 363 16.59 32.40 -9.50
CA LYS A 363 17.90 32.76 -10.04
C LYS A 363 19.02 32.46 -9.04
N ALA A 364 18.85 32.81 -7.76
CA ALA A 364 19.80 32.50 -6.70
C ALA A 364 19.98 30.98 -6.54
N TYR A 365 18.89 30.21 -6.56
CA TYR A 365 18.94 28.76 -6.47
C TYR A 365 19.65 28.13 -7.68
N MET A 366 19.36 28.58 -8.90
CA MET A 366 20.07 28.14 -10.10
C MET A 366 21.57 28.39 -10.01
N LEU A 367 21.98 29.58 -9.58
CA LEU A 367 23.40 29.94 -9.41
C LEU A 367 24.08 29.07 -8.37
N TYR A 368 23.42 28.83 -7.22
CA TYR A 368 23.90 27.90 -6.21
C TYR A 368 24.12 26.50 -6.80
N VAL A 369 23.14 25.96 -7.51
CA VAL A 369 23.26 24.62 -8.11
C VAL A 369 24.37 24.57 -9.17
N ILE A 370 24.49 25.59 -10.03
CA ILE A 370 25.58 25.65 -11.02
C ILE A 370 26.95 25.63 -10.31
N SER A 371 27.10 26.38 -9.22
CA SER A 371 28.36 26.44 -8.46
C SER A 371 28.81 25.09 -7.88
N LEU A 372 27.87 24.16 -7.64
CA LEU A 372 28.17 22.84 -7.12
C LEU A 372 28.62 21.86 -8.21
N VAL A 373 28.28 22.12 -9.47
CA VAL A 373 28.38 21.11 -10.56
C VAL A 373 29.26 21.55 -11.72
N ASP A 374 29.64 22.83 -11.81
CA ASP A 374 30.51 23.37 -12.85
C ASP A 374 31.46 24.45 -12.31
N ASP A 375 32.75 24.13 -12.27
CA ASP A 375 33.81 25.04 -11.83
C ASP A 375 34.33 25.97 -12.94
N LYS A 376 33.91 25.80 -14.20
CA LYS A 376 34.53 26.48 -15.35
C LYS A 376 34.05 27.91 -15.57
N ASP A 377 32.90 28.29 -15.02
CA ASP A 377 32.25 29.57 -15.27
C ASP A 377 32.20 30.48 -14.02
N LYS A 378 33.10 30.29 -13.05
CA LYS A 378 33.10 30.98 -11.75
C LYS A 378 33.01 32.50 -11.86
N ASP A 379 33.76 33.13 -12.76
CA ASP A 379 33.76 34.60 -12.92
C ASP A 379 32.44 35.13 -13.48
N LYS A 380 31.83 34.39 -14.42
CA LYS A 380 30.51 34.73 -14.97
C LYS A 380 29.42 34.58 -13.90
N MET A 381 29.49 33.51 -13.09
CA MET A 381 28.56 33.28 -11.99
C MET A 381 28.69 34.35 -10.91
N LYS A 382 29.93 34.73 -10.57
CA LYS A 382 30.20 35.81 -9.60
C LYS A 382 29.54 37.12 -10.03
N LYS A 383 29.65 37.49 -11.31
CA LYS A 383 29.02 38.68 -11.86
C LYS A 383 27.48 38.64 -11.77
N GLU A 384 26.86 37.49 -12.04
CA GLU A 384 25.41 37.33 -11.90
C GLU A 384 24.95 37.40 -10.42
N ILE A 385 25.75 36.91 -9.48
CA ILE A 385 25.51 37.03 -8.05
C ILE A 385 25.61 38.50 -7.61
N GLU A 386 26.65 39.21 -8.06
CA GLU A 386 26.82 40.65 -7.78
C GLU A 386 25.63 41.48 -8.30
N ASN A 387 25.16 41.19 -9.52
CA ASN A 387 23.97 41.84 -10.09
C ASN A 387 22.69 41.55 -9.30
N LEU A 388 22.54 40.32 -8.78
CA LEU A 388 21.39 39.97 -7.94
C LEU A 388 21.40 40.75 -6.62
N LEU A 389 22.56 40.84 -5.98
CA LEU A 389 22.72 41.55 -4.71
C LEU A 389 22.51 43.06 -4.86
N SER A 390 23.05 43.67 -5.91
CA SER A 390 22.86 45.11 -6.18
C SER A 390 21.40 45.49 -6.42
N ASN A 391 20.61 44.58 -7.00
CA ASN A 391 19.18 44.82 -7.22
C ASN A 391 18.34 44.64 -5.94
N ALA A 392 18.83 43.87 -4.96
CA ALA A 392 18.17 43.68 -3.67
C ALA A 392 18.44 44.84 -2.69
N GLU A 393 19.58 45.52 -2.80
CA GLU A 393 19.93 46.71 -1.99
C GLU A 393 19.24 48.01 -2.48
N GLY A 394 18.64 47.99 -3.68
CA GLY A 394 17.96 49.12 -4.30
C GLY A 394 16.44 49.20 -4.07
N THR A 395 15.88 48.29 -3.29
CA THR A 395 14.47 48.23 -2.86
C THR A 395 14.39 48.34 -1.35
#